data_AF-A0A0B6Z0H4-F1
#
_entry.id   AF-A0A0B6Z0H4-F1
#
_cell.length_a   1.000
_cell.length_b   1.000
_cell.length_c   1.000
_cell.angle_alpha   90.00
_cell.angle_beta   90.00
_cell.angle_gamma   90.00
#
_symmetry.space_group_name_H-M   'P 1'
#
loop_
_entity.id
_entity.type
_entity.pdbx_description
1 polymer ?
#
loop_
_entity_poly.entity_id
_entity_poly.type
_entity_poly.pdbx_seq_one_letter_code
_entity_poly.pdbx_strand_id
1 'polypeptide(L)'
;SIEKAVLFVEQSLPANKGIWALVNNAGILGNLSTFELCSKQDFSKVLNVNLLGPFNVTQLFLPLIRKSRGRIVNISSMVGR
;
A
#
# COMPACT_ATOMS: atom_id res chain seq x y z
N SER A 1 6.52 -9.63 6.75
CA SER A 1 6.72 -8.17 6.78
C SER A 1 6.94 -7.69 5.35
N ILE A 2 6.91 -6.37 5.11
CA ILE A 2 7.04 -5.82 3.76
C ILE A 2 8.46 -6.05 3.22
N GLU A 3 9.48 -6.03 4.07
CA GLU A 3 10.88 -6.29 3.70
C GLU A 3 11.05 -7.70 3.13
N LYS A 4 10.43 -8.71 3.77
CA LYS A 4 10.43 -10.09 3.25
C LYS A 4 9.74 -10.18 1.89
N ALA A 5 8.69 -9.40 1.66
CA ALA A 5 8.00 -9.36 0.37
C ALA A 5 8.87 -8.70 -0.71
N VAL A 6 9.58 -7.62 -0.39
CA VAL A 6 10.57 -7.01 -1.31
C VAL A 6 11.63 -8.03 -1.68
N LEU A 7 12.27 -8.67 -0.70
CA LEU A 7 13.31 -9.67 -0.95
C LEU A 7 12.82 -10.82 -1.85
N PHE A 8 11.62 -11.34 -1.57
CA PHE A 8 11.00 -12.37 -2.39
C PHE A 8 10.82 -11.92 -3.85
N VAL A 9 10.32 -10.70 -4.06
CA VAL A 9 10.12 -10.15 -5.41
C VAL A 9 11.47 -9.91 -6.10
N GLU A 10 12.46 -9.35 -5.40
CA GLU A 10 13.81 -9.13 -5.95
C GLU A 10 14.46 -10.43 -6.42
N GLN A 11 14.33 -11.50 -5.65
CA GLN A 11 14.85 -12.83 -5.98
C GLN A 11 14.09 -13.50 -7.13
N SER A 12 12.84 -13.12 -7.34
CA SER A 12 11.98 -13.67 -8.41
C SER A 12 12.14 -12.94 -9.75
N LEU A 13 12.87 -11.82 -9.79
CA LEU A 13 13.09 -11.03 -10.99
C LEU A 13 14.40 -11.42 -11.70
N PRO A 14 14.47 -11.31 -13.04
CA PRO A 14 15.74 -11.43 -13.75
C PRO A 14 16.76 -10.39 -13.27
N ALA A 15 18.03 -10.71 -13.42
CA ALA A 15 19.12 -9.83 -13.02
C ALA A 15 18.94 -8.41 -13.58
N ASN A 16 19.10 -7.42 -12.69
CA ASN A 16 18.98 -5.99 -13.00
C ASN A 16 17.62 -5.54 -13.58
N LYS A 17 16.53 -6.29 -13.33
CA LYS A 17 15.16 -5.85 -13.64
C LYS A 17 14.45 -5.28 -12.40
N GLY A 18 13.44 -4.46 -12.66
CA GLY A 18 12.51 -3.92 -11.66
C GLY A 18 11.07 -4.30 -11.99
N ILE A 19 10.11 -3.79 -11.22
CA ILE A 19 8.68 -4.05 -11.44
C ILE A 19 8.03 -2.93 -12.26
N TRP A 20 7.13 -3.30 -13.18
CA TRP A 20 6.44 -2.33 -14.03
C TRP A 20 5.41 -1.50 -13.26
N ALA A 21 4.70 -2.11 -12.30
CA ALA A 21 3.80 -1.40 -11.43
C ALA A 21 3.71 -2.02 -10.04
N LEU A 22 3.35 -1.17 -9.08
CA LEU A 22 2.87 -1.55 -7.76
C LEU A 22 1.41 -1.10 -7.65
N VAL A 23 0.52 -2.00 -7.27
CA VAL A 23 -0.90 -1.71 -7.06
C VAL A 23 -1.22 -1.83 -5.58
N ASN A 24 -1.42 -0.68 -4.92
CA ASN A 24 -1.89 -0.62 -3.54
C ASN A 24 -3.42 -0.71 -3.54
N ASN A 25 -3.93 -1.95 -3.46
CA ASN A 25 -5.37 -2.25 -3.49
C ASN A 25 -5.97 -2.58 -2.12
N ALA A 26 -5.15 -3.03 -1.17
CA ALA A 26 -5.66 -3.42 0.14
C ALA A 26 -6.36 -2.23 0.83
N GLY A 27 -7.60 -2.46 1.26
CA GLY A 27 -8.40 -1.44 1.91
C GLY A 27 -9.48 -2.08 2.79
N ILE A 28 -9.84 -1.40 3.88
CA ILE A 28 -10.96 -1.75 4.76
C ILE A 28 -11.93 -0.57 4.89
N LEU A 29 -13.21 -0.88 5.04
CA LEU A 29 -14.25 0.14 5.23
C LEU A 29 -14.20 0.75 6.65
N GLY A 30 -13.82 -0.05 7.65
CA GLY A 30 -13.87 0.36 9.05
C GLY A 30 -15.29 0.37 9.63
N ASN A 31 -15.42 1.02 10.80
CA ASN A 31 -16.70 1.19 11.48
C ASN A 31 -17.51 2.31 10.79
N LEU A 32 -18.78 2.02 10.45
CA LEU A 32 -19.72 2.97 9.83
C LEU A 32 -20.53 3.78 10.86
N SER A 33 -20.09 3.80 12.12
CA SER A 33 -20.70 4.60 13.17
C SER A 33 -20.55 6.10 12.89
N THR A 34 -21.37 6.91 13.56
CA THR A 34 -21.13 8.35 13.61
C THR A 34 -19.79 8.65 14.28
N PHE A 35 -19.29 9.88 14.11
CA PHE A 35 -17.97 10.26 14.59
C PHE A 35 -17.87 10.17 16.11
N GLU A 36 -18.95 10.48 16.84
CA GLU A 36 -19.01 10.43 18.31
C GLU A 36 -18.88 9.00 18.85
N LEU A 37 -19.31 8.01 18.06
CA LEU A 37 -19.28 6.59 18.42
C LEU A 37 -18.04 5.88 17.86
N CYS A 38 -17.27 6.55 16.99
CA CYS A 38 -16.08 5.98 16.40
C CYS A 38 -14.93 6.02 17.41
N SER A 39 -14.45 4.83 17.80
CA SER A 39 -13.29 4.75 18.68
C SER A 39 -12.02 5.18 17.94
N LYS A 40 -11.05 5.74 18.67
CA LYS A 40 -9.72 6.05 18.11
C LYS A 40 -9.05 4.82 17.51
N GLN A 41 -9.28 3.65 18.09
CA GLN A 41 -8.73 2.39 17.58
C GLN A 41 -9.36 1.99 16.24
N ASP A 42 -10.67 2.15 16.05
CA ASP A 42 -11.33 1.84 14.78
C ASP A 42 -10.88 2.79 13.68
N PHE A 43 -10.78 4.08 13.99
CA PHE A 43 -10.23 5.06 13.06
C PHE A 43 -8.76 4.74 12.69
N SER A 44 -7.94 4.41 13.70
CA SER A 44 -6.53 4.07 13.49
C SER A 44 -6.35 2.82 12.64
N LYS A 45 -7.21 1.79 12.78
CA LYS A 45 -7.20 0.60 11.93
C LYS A 45 -7.38 0.97 10.45
N VAL A 46 -8.34 1.84 10.14
CA VAL A 46 -8.59 2.29 8.75
C VAL A 46 -7.38 3.04 8.22
N LEU A 47 -6.82 3.98 8.98
CA LEU A 47 -5.62 4.72 8.56
C LEU A 47 -4.41 3.80 8.36
N ASN A 48 -4.21 2.83 9.26
CA ASN A 48 -3.11 1.89 9.17
C ASN A 48 -3.17 1.06 7.88
N VAL A 49 -4.35 0.63 7.46
CA VAL A 49 -4.51 -0.16 6.22
C VAL A 49 -4.53 0.73 4.99
N ASN A 50 -5.39 1.76 4.96
CA ASN A 50 -5.72 2.46 3.71
C ASN A 50 -4.77 3.61 3.39
N LEU A 51 -4.00 4.10 4.37
CA LEU A 51 -3.09 5.23 4.19
C LEU A 51 -1.63 4.84 4.47
N LEU A 52 -1.35 4.39 5.70
CA LEU A 52 0.02 4.03 6.10
C LEU A 52 0.49 2.75 5.41
N GLY A 53 -0.40 1.80 5.14
CA GLY A 53 -0.11 0.59 4.38
C GLY A 53 0.50 0.89 3.00
N PRO A 54 -0.23 1.59 2.10
CA PRO A 54 0.29 2.01 0.80
C PRO A 54 1.60 2.81 0.91
N PHE A 55 1.73 3.71 1.90
CA PHE A 55 2.96 4.47 2.12
C PHE A 55 4.16 3.54 2.41
N ASN A 56 4.02 2.65 3.40
CA ASN A 56 5.09 1.75 3.82
C ASN A 56 5.49 0.77 2.71
N VAL A 57 4.51 0.20 1.99
CA VAL A 57 4.76 -0.69 0.86
C VAL A 57 5.48 0.06 -0.26
N THR A 58 4.96 1.24 -0.63
CA THR A 58 5.56 2.05 -1.69
C THR A 58 7.00 2.42 -1.37
N GLN A 59 7.28 2.87 -0.14
CA GLN A 59 8.62 3.27 0.27
C GLN A 59 9.66 2.16 0.04
N LEU A 60 9.31 0.91 0.41
CA LEU A 60 10.22 -0.22 0.31
C LEU A 60 10.36 -0.77 -1.12
N PHE A 61 9.31 -0.66 -1.95
CA PHE A 61 9.33 -1.10 -3.35
C PHE A 61 9.87 -0.05 -4.33
N LEU A 62 10.02 1.22 -3.92
CA LEU A 62 10.48 2.33 -4.76
C LEU A 62 11.74 2.02 -5.60
N PRO A 63 12.81 1.38 -5.08
CA PRO A 63 13.99 1.05 -5.87
C PRO A 63 13.66 0.17 -7.09
N LEU A 64 12.82 -0.85 -6.92
CA LEU A 64 12.41 -1.75 -8.00
C LEU A 64 11.50 -1.08 -9.01
N ILE A 65 10.59 -0.21 -8.54
CA ILE A 65 9.71 0.55 -9.44
C ILE A 65 10.54 1.50 -10.30
N ARG A 66 11.51 2.21 -9.70
CA ARG A 66 12.37 3.17 -10.41
C ARG A 66 13.23 2.52 -11.49
N LYS A 67 13.77 1.31 -11.25
CA LYS A 67 14.54 0.55 -12.26
C LYS A 67 13.78 0.36 -13.57
N SER A 68 12.48 0.16 -13.50
CA SER A 68 11.62 -0.05 -14.67
C SER A 68 10.87 1.21 -15.13
N ARG A 69 11.14 2.37 -14.53
CA ARG A 69 10.31 3.59 -14.68
C ARG A 69 8.82 3.28 -14.50
N GLY A 70 8.52 2.46 -13.49
CA GLY A 70 7.20 1.89 -13.25
C GLY A 70 6.19 2.88 -12.69
N ARG A 71 4.98 2.39 -12.41
CA ARG A 71 3.84 3.19 -11.89
C ARG A 71 3.43 2.70 -10.51
N ILE A 72 2.94 3.62 -9.68
CA ILE A 72 2.27 3.30 -8.43
C ILE A 72 0.79 3.62 -8.66
N VAL A 73 -0.08 2.63 -8.46
CA VAL A 73 -1.52 2.78 -8.57
C VAL A 73 -2.12 2.58 -7.18
N ASN A 74 -2.73 3.62 -6.64
CA ASN A 74 -3.47 3.55 -5.38
C ASN A 74 -4.96 3.46 -5.70
N ILE A 75 -5.61 2.39 -5.25
CA ILE A 75 -7.06 2.23 -5.41
C ILE A 75 -7.75 3.02 -4.30
N SER A 76 -8.39 4.12 -4.68
CA SER A 76 -9.24 4.92 -3.79
C SER A 76 -10.72 4.52 -3.97
N SER A 77 -11.62 5.22 -3.29
CA SER A 77 -13.08 5.08 -3.45
C SER A 77 -13.70 6.37 -3.99
N MET A 78 -14.90 6.25 -4.55
CA MET A 78 -15.71 7.41 -4.98
C MET A 78 -16.02 8.41 -3.86
N VAL A 79 -15.89 7.99 -2.60
CA VAL A 79 -16.17 8.82 -1.42
C VAL A 79 -14.94 9.64 -1.00
N GLY A 80 -13.73 9.19 -1.35
CA GLY A 80 -12.45 9.82 -0.96
C GLY A 80 -11.87 10.79 -1.99
N ARG A 81 -12.72 11.47 -2.75
CA ARG A 81 -12.35 12.47 -3.76
C ARG A 81 -12.13 13.84 -3.15
#